data_AF-E1KXF4-F1
#
_entry.id   AF-E1KXF4-F1
#
_cell.length_a   1.000
_cell.length_b   1.000
_cell.length_c   1.000
_cell.angle_alpha   90.00
_cell.angle_beta   90.00
_cell.angle_gamma   90.00
#
_symmetry.space_group_name_H-M   'P 1'
#
loop_
_entity.id
_entity.type
_entity.pdbx_description
1 polymer ?
#
loop_
_entity_poly.entity_id
_entity_poly.type
_entity_poly.pdbx_seq_one_letter_code
_entity_poly.pdbx_strand_id
1 'polypeptide(L)'
;MKFLDELKKVLISDERFVGEADQIIKTKVSDAARANDEKLLKALLNNDLLKEAFFTKVDDIYVFDKNKFVWVLESKEFLPDSFTMYKNKIGLVDANNNLISQKQDVSLVWPYKDCVLEGGQTKEEKKRDEIFYNETLAPDQVNRLLSPKILGNAKRYTKDEIEENIEIKEDDNLIIKGNNMLALSSLLERYEGQVKCIYIDPPYLFRKKIQEDAFKYNSNYHKSTWLTFIKNRLEMSWKLLKDIGTIWIHTGDDGLHYLKILCDDIFGAEHFVATLPRKSRDGKSDVPFNLSQDFDWILLYSKGFERDSVVGRKVERKYYETDDFPGRPWRIADLTKQTTPKERPNSNFTMINPRTGKEYPVNPKRSWAITKDTFDYYYKCGGIGFPDDYEFMSGERPFRRIFKEEDDKRQKPTSVNSDFLIRKFIEALMIDSKNKSGNDEIDALFSRDEFGYAKPENLIKSILEVSTIENDIVLDFFMGFRVIIVIEANSYVNIRSSRLLPKFKTQKNSGCCAA
;
A
#
# COMPACT_ATOMS: atom_id res chain seq x y z
N MET A 1 25.37 30.39 -43.59
CA MET A 1 26.44 29.42 -43.90
C MET A 1 27.82 29.92 -43.49
N LYS A 2 28.35 30.99 -44.10
CA LYS A 2 29.75 31.46 -43.87
C LYS A 2 30.18 31.60 -42.39
N PHE A 3 29.29 32.00 -41.48
CA PHE A 3 29.59 32.13 -40.05
C PHE A 3 29.79 30.81 -39.31
N LEU A 4 28.85 29.87 -39.47
CA LEU A 4 28.91 28.56 -38.82
C LEU A 4 30.08 27.73 -39.37
N ASP A 5 30.34 27.82 -40.67
CA ASP A 5 31.48 27.13 -41.30
C ASP A 5 32.81 27.65 -40.75
N GLU A 6 32.93 28.96 -40.53
CA GLU A 6 34.15 29.57 -40.03
C GLU A 6 34.36 29.28 -38.54
N LEU A 7 33.30 29.29 -37.74
CA LEU A 7 33.34 28.84 -36.34
C LEU A 7 33.77 27.38 -36.26
N LYS A 8 33.25 26.50 -37.13
CA LYS A 8 33.63 25.09 -37.18
C LYS A 8 35.13 24.92 -37.49
N LYS A 9 35.68 25.67 -38.45
CA LYS A 9 37.12 25.63 -38.77
C LYS A 9 38.00 26.07 -37.60
N VAL A 10 37.63 27.15 -36.92
CA VAL A 10 38.37 27.69 -35.76
C VAL A 10 38.36 26.71 -34.58
N LEU A 11 37.30 25.92 -34.42
CA LEU A 11 37.23 24.91 -33.36
C LEU A 11 37.97 23.61 -33.73
N ILE A 12 37.95 23.20 -35.00
CA ILE A 12 38.68 22.00 -35.46
C ILE A 12 40.20 22.21 -35.40
N SER A 13 40.69 23.44 -35.54
CA SER A 13 42.13 23.71 -35.45
C SER A 13 42.72 23.55 -34.03
N ASP A 14 41.87 23.37 -33.01
CA ASP A 14 42.30 23.03 -31.66
C ASP A 14 42.00 21.55 -31.38
N GLU A 15 43.03 20.72 -31.45
CA GLU A 15 42.94 19.26 -31.27
C GLU A 15 42.29 18.85 -29.94
N ARG A 16 42.29 19.72 -28.91
CA ARG A 16 41.62 19.46 -27.63
C ARG A 16 40.11 19.30 -27.79
N PHE A 17 39.53 19.96 -28.80
CA PHE A 17 38.10 20.01 -29.07
C PHE A 17 37.63 18.96 -30.07
N VAL A 18 38.53 18.17 -30.64
CA VAL A 18 38.23 17.18 -31.67
C VAL A 18 38.28 15.77 -31.08
N GLY A 19 37.29 14.94 -31.44
CA GLY A 19 37.19 13.53 -31.05
C GLY A 19 37.58 12.57 -32.18
N GLU A 20 37.17 11.31 -32.07
CA GLU A 20 37.34 10.34 -33.16
C GLU A 20 36.58 10.81 -34.42
N ALA A 21 37.20 10.68 -35.61
CA ALA A 21 36.65 11.09 -36.91
C ALA A 21 36.38 12.61 -37.09
N ASP A 22 37.25 13.48 -36.57
CA ASP A 22 37.22 14.94 -36.77
C ASP A 22 35.93 15.65 -36.28
N GLN A 23 35.17 15.01 -35.39
CA GLN A 23 33.97 15.60 -34.81
C GLN A 23 34.30 16.52 -33.63
N ILE A 24 33.71 17.72 -33.62
CA ILE A 24 33.84 18.67 -32.50
C ILE A 24 33.08 18.15 -31.29
N ILE A 25 33.77 18.03 -30.15
CA ILE A 25 33.20 17.66 -28.86
C ILE A 25 32.65 18.92 -28.17
N LYS A 26 31.35 19.21 -28.38
CA LYS A 26 30.65 20.40 -27.85
C LYS A 26 30.87 20.66 -26.36
N THR A 27 30.89 19.62 -25.55
CA THR A 27 31.06 19.75 -24.10
C THR A 27 32.42 20.35 -23.75
N LYS A 28 33.50 19.87 -24.37
CA LYS A 28 34.85 20.40 -24.15
C LYS A 28 34.98 21.87 -24.57
N VAL A 29 34.39 22.24 -25.71
CA VAL A 29 34.39 23.63 -26.19
C VAL A 29 33.58 24.53 -25.24
N SER A 30 32.42 24.06 -24.79
CA SER A 30 31.55 24.79 -23.86
C SER A 30 32.23 25.00 -22.51
N ASP A 31 32.92 23.97 -21.99
CA ASP A 31 33.66 24.05 -20.74
C ASP A 31 34.85 25.02 -20.85
N ALA A 32 35.58 24.99 -21.97
CA ALA A 32 36.65 25.96 -22.26
C ALA A 32 36.13 27.40 -22.35
N ALA A 33 34.97 27.61 -22.97
CA ALA A 33 34.33 28.93 -23.05
C ALA A 33 33.88 29.44 -21.68
N ARG A 34 33.32 28.58 -20.82
CA ARG A 34 32.93 28.94 -19.44
C ARG A 34 34.14 29.25 -18.56
N ALA A 35 35.26 28.58 -18.81
CA ALA A 35 36.52 28.78 -18.11
C ALA A 35 37.34 29.98 -18.63
N ASN A 36 36.85 30.71 -19.64
CA ASN A 36 37.59 31.76 -20.34
C ASN A 36 38.97 31.28 -20.84
N ASP A 37 39.02 30.08 -21.45
CA ASP A 37 40.27 29.49 -21.96
C ASP A 37 40.98 30.44 -22.93
N GLU A 38 42.22 30.80 -22.60
CA GLU A 38 42.99 31.81 -23.31
C GLU A 38 43.19 31.46 -24.80
N LYS A 39 43.43 30.18 -25.10
CA LYS A 39 43.67 29.72 -26.48
C LYS A 39 42.40 29.82 -27.32
N LEU A 40 41.25 29.40 -26.76
CA LEU A 40 39.96 29.55 -27.42
C LEU A 40 39.63 31.02 -27.67
N LEU A 41 39.77 31.88 -26.65
CA LEU A 41 39.48 33.31 -26.79
C LEU A 41 40.37 33.98 -27.84
N LYS A 42 41.67 33.66 -27.85
CA LYS A 42 42.62 34.16 -28.85
C LYS A 42 42.26 33.70 -30.26
N ALA A 43 41.87 32.44 -30.42
CA ALA A 43 41.46 31.90 -31.71
C ALA A 43 40.21 32.60 -32.26
N LEU A 44 39.23 32.90 -31.39
CA LEU A 44 38.01 33.63 -31.76
C LEU A 44 38.30 35.12 -32.07
N LEU A 45 39.18 35.78 -31.30
CA LEU A 45 39.58 37.16 -31.52
C LEU A 45 40.37 37.37 -32.83
N ASN A 46 41.14 36.36 -33.25
CA ASN A 46 41.93 36.41 -34.49
C ASN A 46 41.08 36.25 -35.76
N ASN A 47 39.79 35.95 -35.64
CA ASN A 47 38.86 35.88 -36.76
C ASN A 47 37.89 37.06 -36.70
N ASP A 48 37.97 37.99 -37.66
CA ASP A 48 37.18 39.23 -37.61
C ASP A 48 35.66 38.97 -37.51
N LEU A 49 35.17 37.93 -38.17
CA LEU A 49 33.76 37.57 -38.18
C LEU A 49 33.30 37.00 -36.82
N LEU A 50 34.12 36.17 -36.17
CA LEU A 50 33.80 35.62 -34.84
C LEU A 50 34.04 36.66 -33.73
N LYS A 51 35.04 37.53 -33.92
CA LYS A 51 35.33 38.68 -33.05
C LYS A 51 34.12 39.61 -32.98
N GLU A 52 33.58 40.03 -34.12
CA GLU A 52 32.38 40.88 -34.18
C GLU A 52 31.14 40.18 -33.59
N ALA A 53 31.04 38.86 -33.73
CA ALA A 53 29.88 38.13 -33.26
C ALA A 53 29.88 37.86 -31.75
N PHE A 54 31.04 37.54 -31.17
CA PHE A 54 31.16 37.05 -29.79
C PHE A 54 31.85 38.02 -28.84
N PHE A 55 32.35 39.16 -29.31
CA PHE A 55 32.97 40.15 -28.45
C PHE A 55 32.32 41.51 -28.61
N THR A 56 32.15 42.19 -27.48
CA THR A 56 31.74 43.60 -27.43
C THR A 56 32.96 44.44 -27.09
N LYS A 57 33.27 45.43 -27.93
CA LYS A 57 34.36 46.38 -27.65
C LYS A 57 33.84 47.44 -26.67
N VAL A 58 34.50 47.58 -25.53
CA VAL A 58 34.26 48.61 -24.52
C VAL A 58 35.58 49.35 -24.33
N ASP A 59 35.64 50.60 -24.80
CA ASP A 59 36.86 51.38 -24.94
C ASP A 59 37.95 50.60 -25.70
N ASP A 60 39.10 50.31 -25.07
CA ASP A 60 40.22 49.58 -25.66
C ASP A 60 40.20 48.06 -25.36
N ILE A 61 39.12 47.55 -24.75
CA ILE A 61 39.03 46.15 -24.29
C ILE A 61 37.90 45.40 -25.01
N TYR A 62 38.16 44.14 -25.39
CA TYR A 62 37.14 43.23 -25.92
C TYR A 62 36.59 42.32 -24.82
N VAL A 63 35.28 42.35 -24.60
CA VAL A 63 34.58 41.53 -23.62
C VAL A 63 33.88 40.36 -24.31
N PHE A 64 34.20 39.12 -23.90
CA PHE A 64 33.64 37.91 -24.48
C PHE A 64 32.21 37.64 -23.99
N ASP A 65 31.27 37.51 -24.93
CA ASP A 65 29.90 37.10 -24.67
C ASP A 65 29.78 35.57 -24.64
N LYS A 66 30.14 35.01 -23.49
CA LYS A 66 30.07 33.57 -23.20
C LYS A 66 28.67 32.98 -23.38
N ASN A 67 27.63 33.74 -23.06
CA ASN A 67 26.25 33.25 -23.13
C ASN A 67 25.82 33.10 -24.59
N LYS A 68 26.12 34.11 -25.42
CA LYS A 68 25.87 34.06 -26.86
C LYS A 68 26.71 32.99 -27.55
N PHE A 69 27.96 32.80 -27.14
CA PHE A 69 28.82 31.74 -27.69
C PHE A 69 28.28 30.34 -27.39
N VAL A 70 27.94 30.06 -26.14
CA VAL A 70 27.36 28.76 -25.74
C VAL A 70 26.01 28.53 -26.43
N TRP A 71 25.18 29.57 -26.56
CA TRP A 71 23.91 29.48 -27.28
C TRP A 71 24.10 29.12 -28.76
N VAL A 72 25.09 29.69 -29.46
CA VAL A 72 25.40 29.32 -30.85
C VAL A 72 25.91 27.87 -30.95
N LEU A 73 26.74 27.41 -30.01
CA LEU A 73 27.21 26.01 -29.97
C LEU A 73 26.08 24.99 -29.78
N GLU A 74 25.02 25.38 -29.09
CA GLU A 74 23.82 24.57 -28.83
C GLU A 74 22.79 24.65 -29.97
N SER A 75 23.00 25.53 -30.95
CA SER A 75 22.10 25.67 -32.10
C SER A 75 22.09 24.41 -32.97
N LYS A 76 20.90 23.99 -33.39
CA LYS A 76 20.70 22.82 -34.26
C LYS A 76 21.34 22.98 -35.64
N GLU A 77 21.57 24.22 -36.08
CA GLU A 77 22.19 24.53 -37.37
C GLU A 77 23.70 24.32 -37.37
N PHE A 78 24.37 24.41 -36.21
CA PHE A 78 25.83 24.32 -36.12
C PHE A 78 26.34 22.88 -36.17
N LEU A 79 25.66 21.94 -35.49
CA LEU A 79 26.03 20.52 -35.41
C LEU A 79 24.79 19.65 -35.09
N PRO A 80 24.10 19.07 -36.09
CA PRO A 80 22.90 18.26 -35.87
C PRO A 80 23.26 16.82 -35.43
N ASP A 81 23.26 16.54 -34.12
CA ASP A 81 23.79 15.27 -33.57
C ASP A 81 22.73 14.29 -33.00
N SER A 82 21.43 14.39 -33.32
CA SER A 82 20.46 13.34 -32.93
C SER A 82 19.07 13.50 -33.54
N PHE A 83 18.43 12.37 -33.90
CA PHE A 83 17.00 12.30 -34.23
C PHE A 83 16.08 12.45 -32.99
N THR A 84 16.63 12.60 -31.78
CA THR A 84 15.86 12.93 -30.58
C THR A 84 16.49 14.10 -29.85
N MET A 85 15.69 15.14 -29.57
CA MET A 85 16.14 16.37 -28.92
C MET A 85 16.55 16.20 -27.45
N TYR A 86 16.21 15.07 -26.82
CA TYR A 86 16.37 14.84 -25.38
C TYR A 86 17.33 13.68 -25.10
N LYS A 87 18.34 13.91 -24.24
CA LYS A 87 19.21 12.84 -23.71
C LYS A 87 18.37 11.85 -22.90
N ASN A 88 18.19 10.61 -23.36
CA ASN A 88 17.74 9.41 -22.62
C ASN A 88 16.87 9.65 -21.36
N LYS A 89 15.93 10.59 -21.41
CA LYS A 89 15.06 10.99 -20.31
C LYS A 89 13.71 11.32 -20.92
N ILE A 90 12.69 10.61 -20.46
CA ILE A 90 11.30 10.92 -20.76
C ILE A 90 10.89 12.04 -19.81
N GLY A 91 10.29 13.11 -20.32
CA GLY A 91 9.89 14.26 -19.51
C GLY A 91 8.98 15.22 -20.26
N LEU A 92 8.32 16.10 -19.50
CA LEU A 92 7.48 17.16 -20.05
C LEU A 92 8.34 18.39 -20.37
N VAL A 93 8.02 19.04 -21.48
CA VAL A 93 8.72 20.23 -21.97
C VAL A 93 7.77 21.38 -22.19
N ASP A 94 8.29 22.60 -22.10
CA ASP A 94 7.55 23.79 -22.49
C ASP A 94 7.51 23.98 -24.01
N ALA A 95 6.81 25.02 -24.48
CA ALA A 95 6.71 25.36 -25.90
C ALA A 95 8.07 25.68 -26.55
N ASN A 96 9.11 25.94 -25.76
CA ASN A 96 10.48 26.21 -26.19
C ASN A 96 11.39 24.98 -26.04
N ASN A 97 10.83 23.80 -25.78
CA ASN A 97 11.52 22.52 -25.59
C ASN A 97 12.48 22.43 -24.38
N ASN A 98 12.29 23.28 -23.36
CA ASN A 98 13.02 23.15 -22.11
C ASN A 98 12.34 22.13 -21.20
N LEU A 99 13.14 21.23 -20.61
CA LEU A 99 12.64 20.30 -19.59
C LEU A 99 12.07 21.08 -18.39
N ILE A 100 10.81 20.81 -18.06
CA ILE A 100 10.12 21.45 -16.92
C ILE A 100 10.88 21.17 -15.61
N SER A 101 11.52 20.00 -15.49
CA SER A 101 12.32 19.61 -14.32
C SER A 101 13.57 20.47 -14.06
N GLN A 102 13.94 21.34 -15.00
CA GLN A 102 15.10 22.24 -14.88
C GLN A 102 14.70 23.69 -14.59
N LYS A 103 13.40 24.01 -14.52
CA LYS A 103 12.91 25.33 -14.16
C LYS A 103 12.52 25.38 -12.69
N GLN A 104 12.94 26.43 -11.99
CA GLN A 104 12.48 26.72 -10.63
C GLN A 104 11.11 27.42 -10.61
N ASP A 105 10.67 27.95 -11.75
CA ASP A 105 9.44 28.75 -11.87
C ASP A 105 8.19 27.91 -12.16
N VAL A 106 8.35 26.59 -12.32
CA VAL A 106 7.24 25.68 -12.60
C VAL A 106 6.95 24.85 -11.35
N SER A 107 5.92 25.24 -10.62
CA SER A 107 5.38 24.44 -9.52
C SER A 107 4.25 23.56 -10.03
N LEU A 108 4.28 22.28 -9.66
CA LEU A 108 3.15 21.38 -9.86
C LEU A 108 2.13 21.68 -8.77
N VAL A 109 1.33 22.74 -9.00
CA VAL A 109 0.27 23.16 -8.08
C VAL A 109 -0.90 22.21 -8.28
N TRP A 110 -1.02 21.27 -7.36
CA TRP A 110 -2.26 20.52 -7.17
C TRP A 110 -3.22 21.47 -6.47
N PRO A 111 -4.29 21.95 -7.12
CA PRO A 111 -5.39 22.51 -6.35
C PRO A 111 -5.82 21.37 -5.40
N TYR A 112 -5.93 21.67 -4.11
CA TYR A 112 -6.33 20.74 -3.03
C TYR A 112 -5.26 19.87 -2.34
N LYS A 113 -3.96 19.98 -2.65
CA LYS A 113 -2.93 19.16 -1.93
C LYS A 113 -2.82 19.53 -0.44
N ASP A 114 -3.01 20.80 -0.12
CA ASP A 114 -2.97 21.39 1.21
C ASP A 114 -4.39 21.70 1.72
N CYS A 115 -5.39 20.89 1.34
CA CYS A 115 -6.76 21.10 1.77
C CYS A 115 -7.22 20.07 2.80
N VAL A 116 -7.95 20.55 3.80
CA VAL A 116 -8.71 19.75 4.76
C VAL A 116 -10.19 19.87 4.44
N LEU A 117 -10.83 18.74 4.19
CA LEU A 117 -12.26 18.69 3.88
C LEU A 117 -13.09 18.50 5.15
N GLU A 118 -13.86 19.53 5.52
CA GLU A 118 -14.73 19.48 6.70
C GLU A 118 -15.81 18.40 6.55
N GLY A 119 -16.31 18.15 5.34
CA GLY A 119 -17.17 17.00 5.01
C GLY A 119 -18.29 16.77 6.03
N GLY A 120 -19.32 17.61 6.04
CA GLY A 120 -20.40 17.52 7.03
C GLY A 120 -21.76 17.79 6.45
N GLN A 121 -22.60 16.76 6.36
CA GLN A 121 -24.05 16.91 6.20
C GLN A 121 -24.63 17.18 7.59
N THR A 122 -25.22 18.35 7.85
CA THR A 122 -25.70 18.75 9.20
C THR A 122 -27.07 18.16 9.54
N LYS A 123 -27.90 17.84 8.54
CA LYS A 123 -29.20 17.15 8.68
C LYS A 123 -29.29 15.99 7.70
N GLU A 124 -29.99 14.93 8.12
CA GLU A 124 -30.29 13.73 7.32
C GLU A 124 -31.00 13.98 5.99
N GLU A 125 -31.52 15.19 5.74
CA GLU A 125 -32.27 15.53 4.53
C GLU A 125 -31.62 16.68 3.72
N LYS A 126 -30.53 17.28 4.20
CA LYS A 126 -29.99 18.50 3.59
C LYS A 126 -28.56 18.29 3.08
N LYS A 127 -28.39 18.23 1.76
CA LYS A 127 -27.08 18.28 1.10
C LYS A 127 -26.45 19.65 1.39
N ARG A 128 -25.19 19.65 1.83
CA ARG A 128 -24.37 20.86 2.03
C ARG A 128 -23.24 20.82 1.02
N ASP A 129 -22.87 21.96 0.47
CA ASP A 129 -21.64 22.07 -0.30
C ASP A 129 -20.44 21.74 0.61
N GLU A 130 -19.56 20.87 0.12
CA GLU A 130 -18.37 20.46 0.86
C GLU A 130 -17.41 21.64 0.97
N ILE A 131 -17.04 21.98 2.20
CA ILE A 131 -16.13 23.09 2.48
C ILE A 131 -14.71 22.57 2.48
N PHE A 132 -13.89 23.17 1.63
CA PHE A 132 -12.45 22.97 1.58
C PHE A 132 -11.78 24.11 2.34
N TYR A 133 -11.05 23.76 3.40
CA TYR A 133 -10.13 24.68 4.05
C TYR A 133 -8.74 24.46 3.49
N ASN A 134 -8.06 25.52 3.08
CA ASN A 134 -6.68 25.45 2.62
C ASN A 134 -5.74 25.74 3.81
N GLU A 135 -4.80 24.84 4.08
CA GLU A 135 -3.86 24.92 5.21
C GLU A 135 -2.98 26.17 5.14
N THR A 136 -2.59 26.59 3.93
CA THR A 136 -1.73 27.76 3.71
C THR A 136 -2.50 29.08 3.83
N LEU A 137 -3.72 29.13 3.28
CA LEU A 137 -4.54 30.35 3.18
C LEU A 137 -5.47 30.56 4.38
N ALA A 138 -5.81 29.49 5.09
CA ALA A 138 -6.72 29.51 6.23
C ALA A 138 -6.23 28.63 7.41
N PRO A 139 -4.98 28.81 7.88
CA PRO A 139 -4.40 27.98 8.93
C PRO A 139 -5.21 28.05 10.23
N ASP A 140 -5.74 29.21 10.60
CA ASP A 140 -6.56 29.37 11.81
C ASP A 140 -7.88 28.58 11.74
N GLN A 141 -8.48 28.48 10.55
CA GLN A 141 -9.70 27.70 10.36
C GLN A 141 -9.41 26.21 10.44
N VAL A 142 -8.30 25.75 9.88
CA VAL A 142 -7.84 24.36 10.01
C VAL A 142 -7.51 24.03 11.46
N ASN A 143 -6.74 24.87 12.15
CA ASN A 143 -6.40 24.68 13.56
C ASN A 143 -7.65 24.63 14.44
N ARG A 144 -8.59 25.55 14.24
CA ARG A 144 -9.87 25.54 14.95
C ARG A 144 -10.70 24.33 14.57
N LEU A 145 -10.67 23.86 13.34
CA LEU A 145 -11.37 22.63 12.95
C LEU A 145 -10.78 21.44 13.70
N LEU A 146 -9.46 21.26 13.65
CA LEU A 146 -8.78 20.08 14.17
C LEU A 146 -8.55 20.09 15.69
N SER A 147 -8.79 21.21 16.38
CA SER A 147 -8.67 21.26 17.84
C SER A 147 -9.58 20.21 18.51
N PRO A 148 -9.11 19.51 19.56
CA PRO A 148 -9.93 18.55 20.30
C PRO A 148 -11.22 19.21 20.82
N LYS A 149 -12.36 18.67 20.41
CA LYS A 149 -13.71 19.23 20.75
C LYS A 149 -14.70 18.15 21.16
N ILE A 150 -14.40 16.91 20.88
CA ILE A 150 -15.27 15.77 21.08
C ILE A 150 -14.81 15.10 22.38
N LEU A 151 -15.73 14.49 23.14
CA LEU A 151 -15.59 13.88 24.48
C LEU A 151 -16.10 14.70 25.70
N GLY A 152 -16.56 15.93 25.53
CA GLY A 152 -17.04 16.76 26.65
C GLY A 152 -18.39 16.34 27.28
N ASN A 153 -19.25 15.63 26.55
CA ASN A 153 -20.60 15.23 26.99
C ASN A 153 -20.81 13.71 26.88
N ALA A 154 -19.92 12.92 27.49
CA ALA A 154 -19.99 11.46 27.44
C ALA A 154 -21.15 10.90 28.28
N LYS A 155 -21.76 9.82 27.77
CA LYS A 155 -22.76 9.01 28.48
C LYS A 155 -22.33 7.55 28.46
N ARG A 156 -22.43 6.86 29.61
CA ARG A 156 -22.16 5.42 29.70
C ARG A 156 -23.50 4.68 29.71
N TYR A 157 -23.64 3.70 28.81
CA TYR A 157 -24.82 2.86 28.72
C TYR A 157 -24.50 1.48 29.31
N THR A 158 -25.09 1.15 30.46
CA THR A 158 -24.96 -0.19 31.05
C THR A 158 -26.18 -1.05 30.65
N LYS A 159 -26.27 -2.27 31.20
CA LYS A 159 -27.43 -3.13 30.97
C LYS A 159 -28.71 -2.47 31.48
N ASP A 160 -28.62 -1.78 32.61
CA ASP A 160 -29.77 -1.39 33.44
C ASP A 160 -29.93 0.14 33.56
N GLU A 161 -28.89 0.95 33.27
CA GLU A 161 -28.93 2.40 33.45
C GLU A 161 -28.10 3.19 32.41
N ILE A 162 -28.32 4.52 32.39
CA ILE A 162 -27.55 5.50 31.61
C ILE A 162 -26.91 6.46 32.61
N GLU A 163 -25.59 6.52 32.63
CA GLU A 163 -24.82 7.47 33.43
C GLU A 163 -24.42 8.68 32.56
N GLU A 164 -24.56 9.89 33.08
CA GLU A 164 -24.16 11.14 32.41
C GLU A 164 -22.98 11.79 33.13
N ASN A 165 -22.21 12.64 32.42
CA ASN A 165 -21.03 13.34 32.94
C ASN A 165 -19.95 12.37 33.48
N ILE A 166 -19.80 11.23 32.80
CA ILE A 166 -18.83 10.21 33.19
C ILE A 166 -17.41 10.58 32.72
N GLU A 167 -16.43 10.18 33.52
CA GLU A 167 -15.05 10.05 33.04
C GLU A 167 -14.93 8.76 32.22
N ILE A 168 -14.28 8.89 31.06
CA ILE A 168 -14.03 7.78 30.15
C ILE A 168 -12.84 6.98 30.67
N LYS A 169 -13.05 5.72 30.99
CA LYS A 169 -12.04 4.77 31.46
C LYS A 169 -11.27 4.15 30.28
N GLU A 170 -10.17 3.47 30.58
CA GLU A 170 -9.37 2.81 29.54
C GLU A 170 -10.08 1.61 28.92
N ASP A 171 -10.89 0.89 29.71
CA ASP A 171 -11.67 -0.30 29.31
C ASP A 171 -13.06 0.02 28.73
N ASP A 172 -13.39 1.31 28.59
CA ASP A 172 -14.67 1.73 28.00
C ASP A 172 -14.67 1.58 26.47
N ASN A 173 -15.71 0.95 25.94
CA ASN A 173 -15.99 0.97 24.51
C ASN A 173 -16.68 2.29 24.12
N LEU A 174 -16.13 3.00 23.15
CA LEU A 174 -16.59 4.32 22.74
C LEU A 174 -17.41 4.26 21.47
N ILE A 175 -18.55 4.96 21.48
CA ILE A 175 -19.34 5.28 20.29
C ILE A 175 -19.43 6.79 20.21
N ILE A 176 -18.70 7.38 19.26
CA ILE A 176 -18.59 8.83 19.10
C ILE A 176 -19.48 9.25 17.95
N LYS A 177 -20.48 10.08 18.21
CA LYS A 177 -21.36 10.66 17.20
C LYS A 177 -20.86 12.05 16.78
N GLY A 178 -20.20 12.17 15.63
CA GLY A 178 -19.73 13.44 15.09
C GLY A 178 -19.11 13.31 13.70
N ASN A 179 -18.47 14.38 13.24
CA ASN A 179 -17.66 14.32 12.04
C ASN A 179 -16.43 13.43 12.30
N ASN A 180 -16.16 12.46 11.43
CA ASN A 180 -15.05 11.54 11.66
C ASN A 180 -13.66 12.19 11.60
N MET A 181 -13.47 13.27 10.83
CA MET A 181 -12.21 14.03 10.85
C MET A 181 -11.98 14.68 12.22
N LEU A 182 -13.01 15.33 12.77
CA LEU A 182 -12.96 15.96 14.10
C LEU A 182 -12.72 14.92 15.20
N ALA A 183 -13.38 13.77 15.08
CA ALA A 183 -13.30 12.72 16.07
C ALA A 183 -11.94 12.02 16.03
N LEU A 184 -11.39 11.73 14.83
CA LEU A 184 -10.01 11.25 14.69
C LEU A 184 -9.00 12.22 15.29
N SER A 185 -9.15 13.52 15.02
CA SER A 185 -8.27 14.55 15.59
C SER A 185 -8.34 14.59 17.11
N SER A 186 -9.55 14.50 17.68
CA SER A 186 -9.74 14.48 19.14
C SER A 186 -9.20 13.19 19.78
N LEU A 187 -9.27 12.06 19.08
CA LEU A 187 -8.76 10.78 19.56
C LEU A 187 -7.23 10.75 19.64
N LEU A 188 -6.51 11.56 18.87
CA LEU A 188 -5.04 11.61 18.93
C LEU A 188 -4.53 11.97 20.33
N GLU A 189 -5.23 12.86 21.05
CA GLU A 189 -4.82 13.27 22.40
C GLU A 189 -4.72 12.09 23.38
N ARG A 190 -5.56 11.06 23.19
CA ARG A 190 -5.63 9.91 24.10
C ARG A 190 -5.08 8.61 23.52
N TYR A 191 -5.20 8.38 22.22
CA TYR A 191 -5.00 7.08 21.58
C TYR A 191 -3.90 7.07 20.49
N GLU A 192 -3.11 8.14 20.36
CA GLU A 192 -1.97 8.16 19.45
C GLU A 192 -1.03 6.97 19.73
N GLY A 193 -0.68 6.23 18.67
CA GLY A 193 0.19 5.06 18.75
C GLY A 193 -0.38 3.83 19.47
N GLN A 194 -1.68 3.78 19.81
CA GLN A 194 -2.24 2.69 20.62
C GLN A 194 -3.15 1.74 19.84
N VAL A 195 -3.70 2.16 18.70
CA VAL A 195 -4.68 1.36 17.95
C VAL A 195 -3.99 0.19 17.25
N LYS A 196 -4.45 -1.03 17.50
CA LYS A 196 -3.92 -2.24 16.84
C LYS A 196 -4.55 -2.47 15.47
N CYS A 197 -5.87 -2.39 15.37
CA CYS A 197 -6.55 -2.69 14.12
C CYS A 197 -7.49 -1.55 13.75
N ILE A 198 -7.36 -1.06 12.54
CA ILE A 198 -8.30 -0.11 11.95
C ILE A 198 -9.00 -0.83 10.80
N TYR A 199 -10.32 -0.97 10.86
CA TYR A 199 -11.12 -1.42 9.73
C TYR A 199 -12.00 -0.27 9.27
N ILE A 200 -12.02 0.00 7.96
CA ILE A 200 -12.89 1.02 7.40
C ILE A 200 -13.54 0.57 6.10
N ASP A 201 -14.81 0.94 5.95
CA ASP A 201 -15.63 0.79 4.74
C ASP A 201 -16.03 2.19 4.22
N PRO A 202 -15.07 2.95 3.66
CA PRO A 202 -15.35 4.29 3.16
C PRO A 202 -16.37 4.28 2.00
N PRO A 203 -17.00 5.43 1.68
CA PRO A 203 -17.86 5.52 0.50
C PRO A 203 -17.06 5.14 -0.76
N TYR A 204 -17.60 4.24 -1.58
CA TYR A 204 -16.90 3.79 -2.78
C TYR A 204 -16.87 4.90 -3.84
N LEU A 205 -15.75 4.98 -4.58
CA LEU A 205 -15.70 5.77 -5.79
C LEU A 205 -16.45 5.01 -6.89
N PHE A 206 -17.38 5.68 -7.57
CA PHE A 206 -18.07 5.11 -8.73
C PHE A 206 -17.78 5.95 -9.98
N ARG A 207 -17.35 5.30 -11.07
CA ARG A 207 -17.11 5.98 -12.36
C ARG A 207 -18.41 6.37 -13.06
N LYS A 208 -19.45 5.56 -12.87
CA LYS A 208 -20.79 5.83 -13.38
C LYS A 208 -21.61 6.46 -12.27
N LYS A 209 -22.46 7.43 -12.63
CA LYS A 209 -23.46 7.93 -11.69
C LYS A 209 -24.40 6.80 -11.33
N ILE A 210 -24.51 6.50 -10.05
CA ILE A 210 -25.47 5.55 -9.52
C ILE A 210 -26.64 6.30 -8.91
N GLN A 211 -27.83 5.70 -8.97
CA GLN A 211 -28.94 6.16 -8.13
C GLN A 211 -28.47 6.08 -6.68
N GLU A 212 -28.70 7.16 -5.94
CA GLU A 212 -28.23 7.27 -4.56
C GLU A 212 -28.77 6.09 -3.75
N ASP A 213 -27.86 5.31 -3.16
CA ASP A 213 -28.23 4.23 -2.26
C ASP A 213 -28.96 4.80 -1.04
N ALA A 214 -29.78 3.97 -0.38
CA ALA A 214 -30.50 4.36 0.84
C ALA A 214 -29.56 4.84 1.97
N PHE A 215 -28.25 4.54 1.88
CA PHE A 215 -27.21 5.20 2.67
C PHE A 215 -26.83 6.53 2.01
N LYS A 216 -27.25 7.62 2.66
CA LYS A 216 -27.17 9.04 2.26
C LYS A 216 -25.77 9.62 1.98
N TYR A 217 -24.76 8.81 1.65
CA TYR A 217 -23.44 9.32 1.24
C TYR A 217 -23.56 9.99 -0.12
N ASN A 218 -22.68 10.93 -0.41
CA ASN A 218 -22.59 11.44 -1.78
C ASN A 218 -22.01 10.33 -2.67
N SER A 219 -22.85 9.46 -3.22
CA SER A 219 -22.41 8.35 -4.07
C SER A 219 -21.74 8.79 -5.37
N ASN A 220 -21.73 10.10 -5.65
CA ASN A 220 -21.26 10.71 -6.89
C ASN A 220 -20.11 11.70 -6.64
N TYR A 221 -19.17 11.35 -5.78
CA TYR A 221 -17.95 12.15 -5.58
C TYR A 221 -17.18 12.36 -6.88
N HIS A 222 -16.71 13.57 -7.12
CA HIS A 222 -15.59 13.77 -8.04
C HIS A 222 -14.34 13.10 -7.46
N LYS A 223 -13.54 12.46 -8.32
CA LYS A 223 -12.34 11.72 -7.90
C LYS A 223 -11.39 12.54 -7.02
N SER A 224 -11.15 13.81 -7.35
CA SER A 224 -10.28 14.71 -6.57
C SER A 224 -10.82 14.94 -5.15
N THR A 225 -12.11 15.19 -5.04
CA THR A 225 -12.83 15.35 -3.77
C THR A 225 -12.76 14.08 -2.93
N TRP A 226 -13.03 12.93 -3.55
CA TRP A 226 -12.94 11.63 -2.90
C TRP A 226 -11.54 11.35 -2.34
N LEU A 227 -10.51 11.58 -3.15
CA LEU A 227 -9.12 11.39 -2.73
C LEU A 227 -8.73 12.32 -1.58
N THR A 228 -9.13 13.58 -1.62
CA THR A 228 -8.87 14.54 -0.52
C THR A 228 -9.57 14.11 0.77
N PHE A 229 -10.85 13.74 0.65
CA PHE A 229 -11.66 13.27 1.78
C PHE A 229 -11.04 12.04 2.47
N ILE A 230 -10.59 11.05 1.69
CA ILE A 230 -9.95 9.85 2.21
C ILE A 230 -8.56 10.16 2.76
N LYS A 231 -7.74 10.93 2.04
CA LYS A 231 -6.36 11.32 2.43
C LYS A 231 -6.33 11.89 3.84
N ASN A 232 -7.14 12.92 4.10
CA ASN A 232 -7.12 13.62 5.39
C ASN A 232 -7.39 12.66 6.58
N ARG A 233 -8.26 11.66 6.38
CA ARG A 233 -8.62 10.67 7.42
C ARG A 233 -7.55 9.61 7.59
N LEU A 234 -6.97 9.13 6.48
CA LEU A 234 -5.89 8.16 6.50
C LEU A 234 -4.63 8.72 7.19
N GLU A 235 -4.32 10.00 6.97
CA GLU A 235 -3.21 10.69 7.65
C GLU A 235 -3.37 10.70 9.18
N MET A 236 -4.59 10.92 9.67
CA MET A 236 -4.88 10.86 11.11
C MET A 236 -4.90 9.44 11.65
N SER A 237 -5.50 8.51 10.92
CA SER A 237 -5.60 7.12 11.36
C SER A 237 -4.23 6.45 11.45
N TRP A 238 -3.28 6.84 10.60
CA TRP A 238 -1.90 6.33 10.65
C TRP A 238 -1.16 6.72 11.93
N LYS A 239 -1.42 7.92 12.45
CA LYS A 239 -0.85 8.39 13.73
C LYS A 239 -1.42 7.59 14.92
N LEU A 240 -2.71 7.24 14.86
CA LEU A 240 -3.36 6.41 15.88
C LEU A 240 -2.84 4.97 15.93
N LEU A 241 -2.30 4.43 14.82
CA LEU A 241 -1.79 3.05 14.78
C LEU A 241 -0.54 2.84 15.65
N LYS A 242 -0.52 1.72 16.37
CA LYS A 242 0.66 1.19 17.06
C LYS A 242 1.73 0.68 16.08
N ASP A 243 2.96 0.48 16.55
CA ASP A 243 4.14 0.15 15.72
C ASP A 243 4.00 -1.11 14.85
N ILE A 244 3.12 -2.04 15.21
CA ILE A 244 2.75 -3.23 14.42
C ILE A 244 1.23 -3.32 14.18
N GLY A 245 0.57 -2.17 14.19
CA GLY A 245 -0.85 -2.01 13.91
C GLY A 245 -1.15 -2.21 12.43
N THR A 246 -2.39 -2.57 12.12
CA THR A 246 -2.86 -2.84 10.77
C THR A 246 -4.06 -1.96 10.42
N ILE A 247 -4.13 -1.50 9.18
CA ILE A 247 -5.29 -0.81 8.62
C ILE A 247 -5.82 -1.57 7.41
N TRP A 248 -7.13 -1.84 7.44
CA TRP A 248 -7.89 -2.62 6.48
C TRP A 248 -8.92 -1.71 5.81
N ILE A 249 -8.75 -1.43 4.53
CA ILE A 249 -9.55 -0.44 3.81
C ILE A 249 -10.34 -1.13 2.71
N HIS A 250 -11.67 -1.18 2.87
CA HIS A 250 -12.58 -1.75 1.90
C HIS A 250 -12.83 -0.78 0.73
N THR A 251 -12.89 -1.30 -0.50
CA THR A 251 -13.19 -0.50 -1.71
C THR A 251 -13.74 -1.38 -2.83
N GLY A 252 -14.39 -0.76 -3.82
CA GLY A 252 -14.70 -1.36 -5.12
C GLY A 252 -13.60 -1.13 -6.16
N ASP A 253 -13.77 -1.73 -7.35
CA ASP A 253 -12.82 -1.69 -8.49
C ASP A 253 -12.46 -0.27 -8.93
N ASP A 254 -13.45 0.61 -8.96
CA ASP A 254 -13.31 1.96 -9.50
C ASP A 254 -12.34 2.82 -8.66
N GLY A 255 -12.27 2.58 -7.36
CA GLY A 255 -11.41 3.29 -6.40
C GLY A 255 -10.07 2.61 -6.10
N LEU A 256 -9.96 1.29 -6.27
CA LEU A 256 -8.85 0.47 -5.77
C LEU A 256 -7.46 1.03 -6.09
N HIS A 257 -7.16 1.27 -7.37
CA HIS A 257 -5.82 1.69 -7.78
C HIS A 257 -5.47 3.11 -7.31
N TYR A 258 -6.45 4.01 -7.27
CA TYR A 258 -6.25 5.37 -6.79
C TYR A 258 -6.02 5.38 -5.28
N LEU A 259 -6.78 4.56 -4.55
CA LEU A 259 -6.61 4.37 -3.12
C LEU A 259 -5.26 3.75 -2.79
N LYS A 260 -4.81 2.74 -3.56
CA LYS A 260 -3.49 2.12 -3.40
C LYS A 260 -2.37 3.14 -3.51
N ILE A 261 -2.39 3.97 -4.55
CA ILE A 261 -1.37 5.01 -4.76
C ILE A 261 -1.42 6.04 -3.63
N LEU A 262 -2.63 6.43 -3.20
CA LEU A 262 -2.80 7.35 -2.08
C LEU A 262 -2.25 6.77 -0.77
N CYS A 263 -2.51 5.49 -0.50
CA CYS A 263 -1.99 4.81 0.68
C CYS A 263 -0.46 4.67 0.62
N ASP A 264 0.13 4.41 -0.55
CA ASP A 264 1.59 4.38 -0.69
C ASP A 264 2.24 5.74 -0.42
N ASP A 265 1.60 6.84 -0.82
CA ASP A 265 2.08 8.21 -0.56
C ASP A 265 2.00 8.57 0.93
N ILE A 266 0.94 8.15 1.63
CA ILE A 266 0.74 8.47 3.05
C ILE A 266 1.54 7.53 3.96
N PHE A 267 1.51 6.22 3.70
CA PHE A 267 2.03 5.20 4.59
C PHE A 267 3.42 4.70 4.21
N GLY A 268 3.84 4.87 2.96
CA GLY A 268 5.02 4.22 2.39
C GLY A 268 4.69 2.89 1.71
N ALA A 269 5.31 2.62 0.56
CA ALA A 269 5.06 1.40 -0.23
C ALA A 269 5.60 0.15 0.47
N GLU A 270 6.62 0.29 1.31
CA GLU A 270 7.21 -0.75 2.16
C GLU A 270 6.28 -1.22 3.28
N HIS A 271 5.25 -0.44 3.61
CA HIS A 271 4.24 -0.74 4.61
C HIS A 271 3.01 -1.45 4.01
N PHE A 272 2.98 -1.65 2.69
CA PHE A 272 1.96 -2.43 2.02
C PHE A 272 2.11 -3.93 2.34
N VAL A 273 1.00 -4.56 2.74
CA VAL A 273 0.98 -5.99 3.07
C VAL A 273 0.31 -6.80 1.96
N ALA A 274 -0.93 -6.44 1.60
CA ALA A 274 -1.71 -7.21 0.64
C ALA A 274 -2.90 -6.46 0.05
N THR A 275 -3.35 -6.91 -1.12
CA THR A 275 -4.68 -6.65 -1.66
C THR A 275 -5.48 -7.94 -1.59
N LEU A 276 -6.55 -7.95 -0.80
CA LEU A 276 -7.35 -9.14 -0.52
C LEU A 276 -8.68 -9.06 -1.27
N PRO A 277 -8.99 -10.04 -2.14
CA PRO A 277 -10.31 -10.13 -2.75
C PRO A 277 -11.31 -10.69 -1.75
N ARG A 278 -12.50 -10.10 -1.70
CA ARG A 278 -13.67 -10.67 -1.04
C ARG A 278 -14.72 -10.97 -2.11
N LYS A 279 -15.29 -12.17 -2.07
CA LYS A 279 -16.33 -12.56 -3.01
C LYS A 279 -17.67 -11.99 -2.54
N SER A 280 -18.13 -10.92 -3.19
CA SER A 280 -19.37 -10.22 -2.81
C SER A 280 -20.65 -10.95 -3.26
N ARG A 281 -20.59 -11.74 -4.35
CA ARG A 281 -21.72 -12.47 -4.97
C ARG A 281 -21.23 -13.71 -5.78
N ASP A 282 -22.15 -14.54 -6.26
CA ASP A 282 -21.85 -15.78 -7.02
C ASP A 282 -22.03 -15.66 -8.56
N GLY A 283 -21.95 -14.45 -9.09
CA GLY A 283 -22.12 -14.19 -10.52
C GLY A 283 -23.42 -13.47 -10.86
N LYS A 284 -23.40 -12.79 -12.01
CA LYS A 284 -24.54 -12.17 -12.69
C LYS A 284 -24.51 -12.58 -14.16
N SER A 285 -25.68 -12.90 -14.73
CA SER A 285 -25.82 -13.29 -16.14
C SER A 285 -25.71 -12.11 -17.11
N ASP A 286 -26.22 -10.95 -16.71
CA ASP A 286 -26.15 -9.69 -17.47
C ASP A 286 -24.91 -8.90 -17.03
N VAL A 287 -23.78 -9.16 -17.68
CA VAL A 287 -22.47 -8.57 -17.33
C VAL A 287 -21.76 -7.97 -18.54
N PRO A 288 -21.20 -6.76 -18.41
CA PRO A 288 -20.31 -6.20 -19.41
C PRO A 288 -19.13 -7.15 -19.69
N PHE A 289 -18.67 -7.17 -20.95
CA PHE A 289 -17.50 -7.95 -21.39
C PHE A 289 -17.59 -9.47 -21.13
N ASN A 290 -18.79 -10.01 -20.87
CA ASN A 290 -19.01 -11.40 -20.48
C ASN A 290 -18.19 -11.83 -19.25
N LEU A 291 -17.83 -10.88 -18.37
CA LEU A 291 -17.07 -11.11 -17.15
C LEU A 291 -17.77 -10.48 -15.95
N SER A 292 -18.29 -11.31 -15.05
CA SER A 292 -18.94 -10.83 -13.84
C SER A 292 -17.94 -10.23 -12.87
N GLN A 293 -18.23 -9.01 -12.40
CA GLN A 293 -17.47 -8.37 -11.33
C GLN A 293 -18.08 -8.81 -10.00
N ASP A 294 -17.56 -9.91 -9.48
CA ASP A 294 -18.08 -10.58 -8.29
C ASP A 294 -17.33 -10.21 -7.00
N PHE A 295 -16.25 -9.44 -7.11
CA PHE A 295 -15.35 -9.13 -6.01
C PHE A 295 -15.41 -7.67 -5.60
N ASP A 296 -15.28 -7.45 -4.30
CA ASP A 296 -14.79 -6.21 -3.72
C ASP A 296 -13.39 -6.46 -3.11
N TRP A 297 -12.71 -5.38 -2.74
CA TRP A 297 -11.29 -5.42 -2.41
C TRP A 297 -11.03 -4.82 -1.03
N ILE A 298 -10.09 -5.42 -0.31
CA ILE A 298 -9.57 -4.90 0.95
C ILE A 298 -8.08 -4.65 0.78
N LEU A 299 -7.66 -3.39 0.95
CA LEU A 299 -6.24 -3.02 1.02
C LEU A 299 -5.77 -3.15 2.46
N LEU A 300 -4.65 -3.84 2.66
CA LEU A 300 -4.01 -4.03 3.95
C LEU A 300 -2.64 -3.35 3.99
N TYR A 301 -2.48 -2.46 4.96
CA TYR A 301 -1.21 -1.84 5.33
C TYR A 301 -0.91 -2.09 6.81
N SER A 302 0.38 -2.04 7.16
CA SER A 302 0.82 -2.10 8.55
C SER A 302 1.95 -1.12 8.82
N LYS A 303 1.98 -0.54 10.02
CA LYS A 303 3.10 0.27 10.50
C LYS A 303 4.37 -0.55 10.75
N GLY A 304 4.22 -1.88 10.85
CA GLY A 304 5.34 -2.81 10.84
C GLY A 304 5.94 -2.99 9.45
N PHE A 305 7.01 -3.77 9.38
CA PHE A 305 7.74 -4.10 8.15
C PHE A 305 7.62 -5.60 7.83
N GLU A 306 8.13 -6.03 6.67
CA GLU A 306 8.04 -7.41 6.16
C GLU A 306 8.50 -8.50 7.16
N ARG A 307 9.39 -8.17 8.09
CA ARG A 307 9.87 -9.10 9.11
C ARG A 307 8.90 -9.32 10.28
N ASP A 308 7.93 -8.44 10.45
CA ASP A 308 7.04 -8.39 11.60
C ASP A 308 5.81 -9.29 11.40
N SER A 309 5.34 -9.90 12.48
CA SER A 309 4.15 -10.76 12.44
C SER A 309 2.90 -9.91 12.71
N VAL A 310 2.41 -9.26 11.67
CA VAL A 310 1.28 -8.30 11.77
C VAL A 310 -0.08 -8.99 11.78
N VAL A 311 -0.16 -10.20 11.22
CA VAL A 311 -1.32 -11.11 11.31
C VAL A 311 -0.94 -12.41 12.02
N GLY A 312 -1.84 -12.90 12.85
CA GLY A 312 -1.73 -14.16 13.57
C GLY A 312 -1.79 -15.38 12.65
N ARG A 313 -1.13 -16.45 13.09
CA ARG A 313 -1.15 -17.76 12.43
C ARG A 313 -1.39 -18.83 13.49
N LYS A 314 -2.30 -19.77 13.22
CA LYS A 314 -2.51 -20.94 14.10
C LYS A 314 -2.14 -22.20 13.32
N VAL A 315 -0.93 -22.68 13.57
CA VAL A 315 -0.38 -23.85 12.91
C VAL A 315 -0.46 -25.05 13.86
N GLU A 316 -1.36 -25.98 13.58
CA GLU A 316 -1.37 -27.27 14.27
C GLU A 316 -0.52 -28.27 13.48
N ARG A 317 0.50 -28.84 14.11
CA ARG A 317 1.39 -29.82 13.49
C ARG A 317 1.09 -31.20 14.07
N LYS A 318 0.84 -32.17 13.19
CA LYS A 318 0.77 -33.58 13.58
C LYS A 318 2.19 -34.12 13.70
N TYR A 319 2.55 -34.60 14.89
CA TYR A 319 3.80 -35.29 15.17
C TYR A 319 3.53 -36.79 15.35
N TYR A 320 4.52 -37.60 14.99
CA TYR A 320 4.58 -39.04 15.15
C TYR A 320 5.63 -39.39 16.20
N GLU A 321 5.35 -40.41 17.00
CA GLU A 321 6.30 -41.03 17.92
C GLU A 321 6.59 -42.44 17.40
N THR A 322 7.88 -42.78 17.32
CA THR A 322 8.35 -44.02 16.70
C THR A 322 9.56 -44.59 17.46
N ASP A 323 9.70 -45.92 17.45
CA ASP A 323 10.72 -46.63 18.23
C ASP A 323 12.16 -46.34 17.81
N ASP A 324 12.38 -45.92 16.56
CA ASP A 324 13.68 -45.52 16.04
C ASP A 324 14.16 -44.16 16.59
N PHE A 325 13.25 -43.37 17.19
CA PHE A 325 13.53 -42.07 17.80
C PHE A 325 12.72 -41.86 19.10
N PRO A 326 12.98 -42.65 20.16
CA PRO A 326 12.20 -42.62 21.38
C PRO A 326 12.30 -41.25 22.06
N GLY A 327 11.16 -40.70 22.47
CA GLY A 327 11.08 -39.39 23.13
C GLY A 327 11.39 -38.19 22.22
N ARG A 328 11.54 -38.40 20.90
CA ARG A 328 11.78 -37.33 19.92
C ARG A 328 10.68 -37.34 18.85
N PRO A 329 9.48 -36.79 19.16
CA PRO A 329 8.40 -36.71 18.19
C PRO A 329 8.82 -35.92 16.95
N TRP A 330 8.36 -36.33 15.78
CA TRP A 330 8.76 -35.72 14.51
C TRP A 330 7.58 -35.63 13.55
N ARG A 331 7.66 -34.74 12.56
CA ARG A 331 6.64 -34.61 11.50
C ARG A 331 7.22 -34.80 10.12
N ILE A 332 6.34 -35.11 9.18
CA ILE A 332 6.66 -35.23 7.76
C ILE A 332 6.78 -33.81 7.15
N ALA A 333 7.78 -33.62 6.28
CA ALA A 333 7.94 -32.45 5.43
C ALA A 333 8.36 -32.88 4.01
N ASP A 334 8.09 -32.02 3.02
CA ASP A 334 8.46 -32.27 1.63
C ASP A 334 9.99 -32.38 1.49
N LEU A 335 10.46 -33.48 0.86
CA LEU A 335 11.86 -33.70 0.54
C LEU A 335 12.19 -33.29 -0.90
N THR A 336 11.27 -32.65 -1.61
CA THR A 336 11.45 -32.24 -3.01
C THR A 336 11.41 -30.72 -3.19
N LYS A 337 12.13 -30.19 -4.18
CA LYS A 337 12.07 -28.79 -4.60
C LYS A 337 11.43 -28.66 -5.98
N GLN A 338 10.84 -27.49 -6.25
CA GLN A 338 10.26 -27.16 -7.57
C GLN A 338 11.37 -26.71 -8.53
N THR A 339 12.34 -27.60 -8.75
CA THR A 339 13.46 -27.44 -9.68
C THR A 339 13.64 -28.75 -10.40
N THR A 340 13.92 -28.74 -11.69
CA THR A 340 14.09 -29.94 -12.51
C THR A 340 15.46 -30.59 -12.30
N PRO A 341 15.63 -31.87 -12.67
CA PRO A 341 16.93 -32.53 -12.73
C PRO A 341 17.98 -31.80 -13.57
N LYS A 342 17.55 -31.06 -14.60
CA LYS A 342 18.45 -30.25 -15.45
C LYS A 342 19.02 -29.05 -14.71
N GLU A 343 18.19 -28.39 -13.89
CA GLU A 343 18.59 -27.22 -13.09
C GLU A 343 19.41 -27.62 -11.87
N ARG A 344 19.20 -28.83 -11.33
CA ARG A 344 19.89 -29.31 -10.12
C ARG A 344 20.40 -30.75 -10.27
N PRO A 345 21.43 -30.99 -11.12
CA PRO A 345 21.90 -32.34 -11.44
C PRO A 345 22.43 -33.12 -10.22
N ASN A 346 23.06 -32.43 -9.27
CA ASN A 346 23.57 -33.03 -8.02
C ASN A 346 22.46 -33.50 -7.05
N SER A 347 21.22 -33.09 -7.28
CA SER A 347 20.02 -33.52 -6.56
C SER A 347 19.17 -34.51 -7.37
N ASN A 348 19.68 -34.97 -8.52
CA ASN A 348 19.06 -35.98 -9.36
C ASN A 348 19.72 -37.34 -9.14
N PHE A 349 19.20 -38.11 -8.18
CA PHE A 349 19.67 -39.47 -7.91
C PHE A 349 18.51 -40.33 -7.40
N THR A 350 18.57 -41.63 -7.63
CA THR A 350 17.65 -42.59 -7.01
C THR A 350 18.03 -42.77 -5.55
N MET A 351 17.10 -42.51 -4.64
CA MET A 351 17.29 -42.83 -3.23
C MET A 351 17.01 -44.32 -3.02
N ILE A 352 17.90 -45.00 -2.31
CA ILE A 352 17.72 -46.40 -1.93
C ILE A 352 17.47 -46.41 -0.43
N ASN A 353 16.37 -47.00 0.04
CA ASN A 353 16.13 -47.18 1.47
C ASN A 353 17.18 -48.17 2.02
N PRO A 354 18.07 -47.76 2.94
CA PRO A 354 19.11 -48.63 3.48
C PRO A 354 18.58 -49.83 4.30
N ARG A 355 17.32 -49.78 4.79
CA ARG A 355 16.71 -50.87 5.57
C ARG A 355 16.08 -51.95 4.70
N THR A 356 15.42 -51.56 3.62
CA THR A 356 14.61 -52.46 2.78
C THR A 356 15.22 -52.72 1.40
N GLY A 357 16.18 -51.89 0.97
CA GLY A 357 16.76 -51.90 -0.38
C GLY A 357 15.83 -51.32 -1.45
N LYS A 358 14.64 -50.81 -1.09
CA LYS A 358 13.68 -50.29 -2.06
C LYS A 358 14.17 -48.99 -2.70
N GLU A 359 13.98 -48.88 -4.02
CA GLU A 359 14.39 -47.73 -4.82
C GLU A 359 13.29 -46.68 -4.98
N TYR A 360 13.70 -45.41 -4.91
CA TYR A 360 12.85 -44.24 -5.03
C TYR A 360 13.47 -43.26 -6.05
N PRO A 361 13.08 -43.34 -7.33
CA PRO A 361 13.58 -42.42 -8.35
C PRO A 361 13.04 -41.01 -8.13
N VAL A 362 13.83 -40.00 -8.51
CA VAL A 362 13.38 -38.61 -8.44
C VAL A 362 12.32 -38.34 -9.52
N ASN A 363 11.35 -37.48 -9.20
CA ASN A 363 10.33 -37.07 -10.17
C ASN A 363 10.98 -36.30 -11.33
N PRO A 364 10.70 -36.61 -12.62
CA PRO A 364 11.31 -35.90 -13.76
C PRO A 364 11.09 -34.37 -13.78
N LYS A 365 10.05 -33.87 -13.09
CA LYS A 365 9.67 -32.46 -13.01
C LYS A 365 10.13 -31.76 -11.72
N ARG A 366 10.77 -32.49 -10.80
CA ARG A 366 11.26 -31.96 -9.51
C ARG A 366 12.64 -32.54 -9.19
N SER A 367 13.28 -32.08 -8.13
CA SER A 367 14.55 -32.63 -7.66
C SER A 367 14.50 -32.78 -6.15
N TRP A 368 15.39 -33.61 -5.59
CA TRP A 368 15.49 -33.73 -4.14
C TRP A 368 15.93 -32.41 -3.51
N ALA A 369 15.45 -32.13 -2.31
CA ALA A 369 15.85 -30.96 -1.54
C ALA A 369 17.33 -31.05 -1.12
N ILE A 370 17.86 -32.27 -1.02
CA ILE A 370 19.24 -32.63 -0.70
C ILE A 370 20.03 -33.05 -1.95
N THR A 371 21.34 -33.18 -1.80
CA THR A 371 22.25 -33.70 -2.84
C THR A 371 22.64 -35.13 -2.56
N LYS A 372 23.17 -35.84 -3.57
CA LYS A 372 23.68 -37.20 -3.40
C LYS A 372 24.72 -37.29 -2.27
N ASP A 373 25.64 -36.34 -2.22
CA ASP A 373 26.75 -36.33 -1.24
C ASP A 373 26.29 -36.02 0.20
N THR A 374 25.13 -35.39 0.36
CA THR A 374 24.58 -35.05 1.69
C THR A 374 23.56 -36.06 2.19
N PHE A 375 23.16 -37.03 1.37
CA PHE A 375 22.16 -38.05 1.73
C PHE A 375 22.55 -38.79 3.01
N ASP A 376 23.76 -39.35 3.06
CA ASP A 376 24.20 -40.17 4.20
C ASP A 376 24.20 -39.39 5.51
N TYR A 377 24.61 -38.12 5.47
CA TYR A 377 24.58 -37.24 6.62
C TYR A 377 23.15 -37.04 7.14
N TYR A 378 22.23 -36.66 6.26
CA TYR A 378 20.83 -36.43 6.65
C TYR A 378 20.12 -37.71 7.08
N TYR A 379 20.41 -38.85 6.45
CA TYR A 379 19.85 -40.14 6.84
C TYR A 379 20.36 -40.57 8.23
N LYS A 380 21.67 -40.51 8.48
CA LYS A 380 22.27 -40.87 9.77
C LYS A 380 21.77 -39.99 10.92
N CYS A 381 21.52 -38.71 10.65
CA CYS A 381 20.94 -37.80 11.66
C CYS A 381 19.42 -37.99 11.85
N GLY A 382 18.80 -38.99 11.21
CA GLY A 382 17.36 -39.26 11.29
C GLY A 382 16.50 -38.28 10.48
N GLY A 383 17.12 -37.46 9.63
CA GLY A 383 16.45 -36.39 8.90
C GLY A 383 15.68 -36.83 7.65
N ILE A 384 15.91 -38.04 7.15
CA ILE A 384 15.21 -38.59 5.98
C ILE A 384 14.51 -39.87 6.42
N GLY A 385 13.20 -39.98 6.20
CA GLY A 385 12.44 -41.20 6.42
C GLY A 385 11.87 -41.75 5.12
N PHE A 386 11.64 -43.06 5.09
CA PHE A 386 11.00 -43.73 3.97
C PHE A 386 9.63 -44.26 4.39
N PRO A 387 8.61 -44.26 3.51
CA PRO A 387 7.27 -44.74 3.87
C PRO A 387 7.24 -46.20 4.31
N ASP A 388 8.10 -47.03 3.74
CA ASP A 388 8.24 -48.46 4.06
C ASP A 388 9.01 -48.72 5.36
N ASP A 389 9.48 -47.69 6.06
CA ASP A 389 10.03 -47.82 7.42
C ASP A 389 8.94 -48.05 8.48
N TYR A 390 7.66 -47.78 8.17
CA TYR A 390 6.57 -47.71 9.15
C TYR A 390 5.23 -48.26 8.62
N GLU A 391 4.58 -49.16 9.38
CA GLU A 391 3.29 -49.76 8.98
C GLU A 391 2.15 -48.76 8.86
N PHE A 392 2.15 -47.71 9.69
CA PHE A 392 1.11 -46.67 9.69
C PHE A 392 1.26 -45.66 8.54
N MET A 393 2.33 -45.76 7.75
CA MET A 393 2.56 -44.88 6.60
C MET A 393 2.18 -45.57 5.30
N SER A 394 1.39 -44.86 4.52
CA SER A 394 1.14 -45.18 3.12
C SER A 394 1.76 -44.09 2.25
N GLY A 395 2.57 -44.48 1.27
CA GLY A 395 3.21 -43.51 0.39
C GLY A 395 4.27 -44.12 -0.51
N GLU A 396 4.52 -43.44 -1.63
CA GLU A 396 5.49 -43.88 -2.66
C GLU A 396 6.76 -43.03 -2.68
N ARG A 397 6.96 -42.12 -1.71
CA ARG A 397 8.06 -41.16 -1.74
C ARG A 397 8.73 -40.99 -0.37
N PRO A 398 10.07 -40.92 -0.32
CA PRO A 398 10.81 -40.53 0.87
C PRO A 398 10.43 -39.11 1.30
N PHE A 399 10.60 -38.82 2.59
CA PHE A 399 10.21 -37.54 3.19
C PHE A 399 11.28 -37.00 4.12
N ARG A 400 11.22 -35.68 4.37
CA ARG A 400 12.05 -35.04 5.40
C ARG A 400 11.36 -35.23 6.74
N ARG A 401 12.11 -35.72 7.73
CA ARG A 401 11.68 -35.80 9.15
C ARG A 401 12.15 -34.57 9.89
N ILE A 402 11.22 -33.75 10.38
CA ILE A 402 11.56 -32.58 11.21
C ILE A 402 11.16 -32.89 12.64
N PHE A 403 12.13 -32.91 13.55
CA PHE A 403 11.87 -33.18 14.96
C PHE A 403 11.17 -31.99 15.61
N LYS A 404 10.26 -32.26 16.56
CA LYS A 404 9.50 -31.24 17.27
C LYS A 404 10.41 -30.20 17.92
N GLU A 405 11.51 -30.62 18.51
CA GLU A 405 12.52 -29.73 19.09
C GLU A 405 13.16 -28.76 18.09
N GLU A 406 13.28 -29.14 16.81
CA GLU A 406 13.80 -28.25 15.76
C GLU A 406 12.78 -27.18 15.39
N ASP A 407 11.50 -27.55 15.37
CA ASP A 407 10.39 -26.63 15.11
C ASP A 407 10.15 -25.70 16.31
N ASP A 408 10.28 -26.19 17.54
CA ASP A 408 10.15 -25.39 18.77
C ASP A 408 11.28 -24.35 18.91
N LYS A 409 12.48 -24.65 18.39
CA LYS A 409 13.61 -23.70 18.33
C LYS A 409 13.45 -22.63 17.24
N ARG A 410 12.59 -22.84 16.24
CA ARG A 410 12.39 -21.88 15.15
C ARG A 410 11.41 -20.79 15.58
N GLN A 411 11.90 -19.56 15.68
CA GLN A 411 11.08 -18.38 16.01
C GLN A 411 10.04 -18.03 14.92
N LYS A 412 10.19 -18.51 13.68
CA LYS A 412 9.25 -18.27 12.58
C LYS A 412 8.43 -19.51 12.23
N PRO A 413 7.09 -19.47 12.30
CA PRO A 413 6.26 -20.53 11.73
C PRO A 413 6.50 -20.57 10.21
N THR A 414 7.04 -21.68 9.72
CA THR A 414 7.18 -21.97 8.27
C THR A 414 5.81 -21.94 7.57
N SER A 415 5.78 -21.81 6.24
CA SER A 415 4.52 -22.05 5.52
C SER A 415 4.11 -23.50 5.77
N VAL A 416 2.91 -23.69 6.32
CA VAL A 416 2.38 -25.02 6.61
C VAL A 416 0.97 -25.07 6.06
N ASN A 417 0.65 -26.15 5.34
CA ASN A 417 -0.70 -26.45 4.86
C ASN A 417 -1.73 -26.60 6.02
N SER A 418 -1.28 -26.55 7.27
CA SER A 418 -2.07 -26.61 8.49
C SER A 418 -2.21 -25.26 9.22
N ASP A 419 -1.93 -24.15 8.54
CA ASP A 419 -2.31 -22.82 9.03
C ASP A 419 -3.83 -22.66 8.97
N PHE A 420 -4.48 -23.11 10.03
CA PHE A 420 -5.93 -23.20 10.11
C PHE A 420 -6.58 -21.83 10.21
N LEU A 421 -5.92 -20.88 10.88
CA LEU A 421 -6.44 -19.53 11.07
C LEU A 421 -6.49 -18.77 9.75
N ILE A 422 -5.39 -18.76 8.98
CA ILE A 422 -5.37 -18.09 7.68
C ILE A 422 -6.30 -18.78 6.68
N ARG A 423 -6.37 -20.12 6.71
CA ARG A 423 -7.28 -20.87 5.82
C ARG A 423 -8.74 -20.51 6.07
N LYS A 424 -9.16 -20.47 7.34
CA LYS A 424 -10.50 -20.00 7.73
C LYS A 424 -10.76 -18.56 7.33
N PHE A 425 -9.78 -17.68 7.51
CA PHE A 425 -9.90 -16.29 7.07
C PHE A 425 -10.15 -16.18 5.56
N ILE A 426 -9.41 -16.94 4.73
CA ILE A 426 -9.63 -16.97 3.28
C ILE A 426 -11.00 -17.58 2.93
N GLU A 427 -11.42 -18.65 3.61
CA GLU A 427 -12.76 -19.22 3.45
C GLU A 427 -13.85 -18.17 3.78
N ALA A 428 -13.65 -17.39 4.84
CA ALA A 428 -14.56 -16.30 5.19
C ALA A 428 -14.66 -15.22 4.11
N LEU A 429 -13.55 -14.83 3.49
CA LEU A 429 -13.54 -13.85 2.38
C LEU A 429 -14.21 -14.38 1.10
N MET A 430 -14.08 -15.67 0.82
CA MET A 430 -14.46 -16.25 -0.47
C MET A 430 -15.85 -16.91 -0.46
N ILE A 431 -16.33 -17.34 0.70
CA ILE A 431 -17.52 -18.19 0.83
C ILE A 431 -18.53 -17.58 1.80
N ASP A 432 -18.12 -17.32 3.04
CA ASP A 432 -19.07 -17.09 4.15
C ASP A 432 -19.49 -15.63 4.33
N SER A 433 -18.75 -14.70 3.73
CA SER A 433 -19.01 -13.27 3.84
C SER A 433 -19.44 -12.68 2.50
N LYS A 434 -20.59 -13.08 1.95
CA LYS A 434 -21.17 -12.45 0.75
C LYS A 434 -22.09 -11.30 1.14
N ASN A 435 -22.49 -10.45 0.20
CA ASN A 435 -23.45 -9.36 0.47
C ASN A 435 -24.78 -9.89 1.02
N LYS A 436 -25.21 -11.07 0.53
CA LYS A 436 -26.41 -11.74 1.02
C LYS A 436 -26.37 -11.99 2.54
N SER A 437 -25.23 -12.44 3.09
CA SER A 437 -25.08 -12.72 4.52
C SER A 437 -25.38 -11.47 5.37
N GLY A 438 -24.83 -10.31 4.97
CA GLY A 438 -25.05 -9.05 5.69
C GLY A 438 -26.50 -8.57 5.62
N ASN A 439 -27.16 -8.75 4.47
CA ASN A 439 -28.58 -8.43 4.33
C ASN A 439 -29.45 -9.34 5.21
N ASP A 440 -29.17 -10.65 5.23
CA ASP A 440 -29.90 -11.62 6.05
C ASP A 440 -29.72 -11.32 7.57
N GLU A 441 -28.52 -10.89 7.99
CA GLU A 441 -28.23 -10.46 9.37
C GLU A 441 -29.01 -9.21 9.78
N ILE A 442 -29.08 -8.20 8.90
CA ILE A 442 -29.86 -6.98 9.13
C ILE A 442 -31.36 -7.29 9.17
N ASP A 443 -31.85 -8.11 8.23
CA ASP A 443 -33.24 -8.54 8.17
C ASP A 443 -33.65 -9.21 9.49
N ALA A 444 -32.79 -10.05 10.05
CA ALA A 444 -33.01 -10.72 11.33
C ALA A 444 -33.02 -9.79 12.55
N LEU A 445 -32.30 -8.65 12.49
CA LEU A 445 -32.19 -7.70 13.59
C LEU A 445 -33.28 -6.60 13.54
N PHE A 446 -33.64 -6.11 12.36
CA PHE A 446 -34.38 -4.85 12.20
C PHE A 446 -35.62 -4.91 11.32
N SER A 447 -35.84 -6.00 10.57
CA SER A 447 -36.74 -6.01 9.40
C SER A 447 -36.27 -5.04 8.30
N ARG A 448 -36.46 -5.43 7.04
CA ARG A 448 -35.69 -4.99 5.84
C ARG A 448 -35.70 -3.49 5.48
N ASP A 449 -36.50 -2.66 6.13
CA ASP A 449 -36.88 -1.33 5.59
C ASP A 449 -35.96 -0.16 6.00
N GLU A 450 -35.01 -0.32 6.94
CA GLU A 450 -34.23 0.80 7.49
C GLU A 450 -32.75 0.86 7.06
N PHE A 451 -32.18 -0.20 6.47
CA PHE A 451 -30.74 -0.27 6.15
C PHE A 451 -30.48 -0.84 4.75
N GLY A 452 -29.74 -0.10 3.91
CA GLY A 452 -29.52 -0.46 2.51
C GLY A 452 -28.50 -1.58 2.28
N TYR A 453 -27.27 -1.41 2.77
CA TYR A 453 -26.18 -2.37 2.56
C TYR A 453 -25.28 -2.43 3.80
N ALA A 454 -25.25 -3.58 4.46
CA ALA A 454 -24.35 -3.85 5.58
C ALA A 454 -23.28 -4.87 5.17
N LYS A 455 -22.06 -4.69 5.70
CA LYS A 455 -21.03 -5.73 5.60
C LYS A 455 -21.35 -6.86 6.59
N PRO A 456 -21.13 -8.14 6.23
CA PRO A 456 -21.43 -9.27 7.13
C PRO A 456 -20.58 -9.24 8.39
N GLU A 457 -21.16 -9.61 9.53
CA GLU A 457 -20.47 -9.70 10.84
C GLU A 457 -19.27 -10.65 10.77
N ASN A 458 -19.42 -11.78 10.07
CA ASN A 458 -18.36 -12.77 9.92
C ASN A 458 -17.11 -12.21 9.22
N LEU A 459 -17.26 -11.22 8.34
CA LEU A 459 -16.13 -10.56 7.69
C LEU A 459 -15.25 -9.86 8.73
N ILE A 460 -15.87 -9.01 9.55
CA ILE A 460 -15.18 -8.21 10.56
C ILE A 460 -14.57 -9.12 11.61
N LYS A 461 -15.33 -10.13 12.04
CA LYS A 461 -14.84 -11.16 12.96
C LYS A 461 -13.58 -11.85 12.45
N SER A 462 -13.59 -12.30 11.20
CA SER A 462 -12.44 -13.01 10.64
C SER A 462 -11.21 -12.09 10.51
N ILE A 463 -11.39 -10.79 10.23
CA ILE A 463 -10.30 -9.81 10.22
C ILE A 463 -9.72 -9.62 11.63
N LEU A 464 -10.56 -9.46 12.66
CA LEU A 464 -10.07 -9.30 14.03
C LEU A 464 -9.36 -10.56 14.54
N GLU A 465 -9.92 -11.75 14.28
CA GLU A 465 -9.29 -13.03 14.68
C GLU A 465 -7.86 -13.20 14.13
N VAL A 466 -7.57 -12.65 12.94
CA VAL A 466 -6.22 -12.70 12.37
C VAL A 466 -5.35 -11.51 12.72
N SER A 467 -5.87 -10.41 13.26
CA SER A 467 -5.09 -9.16 13.43
C SER A 467 -4.95 -8.68 14.87
N THR A 468 -5.75 -9.20 15.80
CA THR A 468 -5.80 -8.76 17.20
C THR A 468 -5.68 -9.92 18.19
N ILE A 469 -5.35 -9.57 19.43
CA ILE A 469 -5.53 -10.41 20.63
C ILE A 469 -6.47 -9.69 21.61
N GLU A 470 -6.79 -10.33 22.75
CA GLU A 470 -7.61 -9.70 23.79
C GLU A 470 -6.96 -8.41 24.31
N ASN A 471 -7.79 -7.40 24.57
CA ASN A 471 -7.46 -6.02 24.97
C ASN A 471 -6.74 -5.16 23.92
N ASP A 472 -6.57 -5.63 22.68
CA ASP A 472 -6.11 -4.78 21.59
C ASP A 472 -7.17 -3.75 21.19
N ILE A 473 -6.78 -2.48 21.00
CA ILE A 473 -7.72 -1.43 20.56
C ILE A 473 -8.03 -1.56 19.06
N VAL A 474 -9.32 -1.58 18.74
CA VAL A 474 -9.86 -1.60 17.38
C VAL A 474 -10.65 -0.33 17.09
N LEU A 475 -10.49 0.22 15.89
CA LEU A 475 -11.12 1.46 15.46
C LEU A 475 -11.84 1.29 14.11
N ASP A 476 -13.09 1.74 14.03
CA ASP A 476 -13.81 1.97 12.78
C ASP A 476 -14.42 3.37 12.80
N PHE A 477 -14.08 4.19 11.79
CA PHE A 477 -14.54 5.57 11.65
C PHE A 477 -15.43 5.81 10.41
N PHE A 478 -15.97 4.73 9.85
CA PHE A 478 -16.88 4.71 8.70
C PHE A 478 -18.15 3.84 8.94
N MET A 479 -18.58 3.66 10.18
CA MET A 479 -19.79 2.91 10.56
C MET A 479 -21.15 3.54 10.13
N GLY A 480 -21.12 4.58 9.30
CA GLY A 480 -22.27 5.41 8.93
C GLY A 480 -22.06 6.89 9.28
N PHE A 481 -23.07 7.72 9.10
CA PHE A 481 -22.91 9.18 8.90
C PHE A 481 -22.27 10.01 10.01
N ARG A 482 -21.95 9.43 11.17
CA ARG A 482 -21.35 10.17 12.28
C ARG A 482 -20.65 9.28 13.31
N VAL A 483 -20.54 7.96 13.13
CA VAL A 483 -20.18 7.09 14.25
C VAL A 483 -18.73 6.60 14.12
N ILE A 484 -17.90 6.94 15.10
CA ILE A 484 -16.62 6.26 15.34
C ILE A 484 -16.80 5.28 16.48
N ILE A 485 -16.34 4.05 16.29
CA ILE A 485 -16.25 3.06 17.37
C ILE A 485 -14.79 2.81 17.71
N VAL A 486 -14.47 2.93 19.00
CA VAL A 486 -13.22 2.46 19.60
C VAL A 486 -13.60 1.36 20.57
N ILE A 487 -13.12 0.15 20.33
CA ILE A 487 -13.44 -1.02 21.16
C ILE A 487 -12.17 -1.76 21.55
N GLU A 488 -12.14 -2.33 22.75
CA GLU A 488 -11.16 -3.35 23.10
C GLU A 488 -11.57 -4.68 22.46
N ALA A 489 -10.63 -5.35 21.80
CA ALA A 489 -10.85 -6.70 21.29
C ALA A 489 -11.01 -7.67 22.46
N ASN A 490 -12.03 -8.52 22.43
CA ASN A 490 -12.19 -9.65 23.34
C ASN A 490 -12.85 -10.80 22.59
N SER A 491 -12.91 -12.00 23.19
CA SER A 491 -13.47 -13.20 22.53
C SER A 491 -14.93 -13.08 22.08
N TYR A 492 -15.64 -12.03 22.52
CA TYR A 492 -17.03 -11.71 22.17
C TYR A 492 -17.18 -10.41 21.36
N VAL A 493 -16.07 -9.73 21.02
CA VAL A 493 -16.06 -8.48 20.26
C VAL A 493 -16.24 -8.80 18.78
N ASN A 494 -17.50 -9.07 18.46
CA ASN A 494 -18.13 -8.69 17.20
C ASN A 494 -19.67 -8.57 17.27
N ILE A 495 -20.29 -8.73 18.44
CA ILE A 495 -21.74 -9.00 18.50
C ILE A 495 -22.58 -7.77 18.91
N ARG A 496 -22.00 -6.57 19.12
CA ARG A 496 -22.75 -5.47 19.79
C ARG A 496 -22.80 -4.10 19.14
N SER A 497 -22.10 -3.80 18.05
CA SER A 497 -22.31 -2.52 17.37
C SER A 497 -23.64 -2.49 16.59
N SER A 498 -24.00 -3.60 15.91
CA SER A 498 -25.29 -3.76 15.24
C SER A 498 -26.45 -3.81 16.23
N ARG A 499 -26.33 -4.50 17.37
CA ARG A 499 -27.40 -4.62 18.40
C ARG A 499 -27.61 -3.38 19.27
N LEU A 500 -26.67 -2.42 19.30
CA LEU A 500 -26.79 -1.19 20.11
C LEU A 500 -27.52 -0.05 19.40
N LEU A 501 -27.53 -0.03 18.05
CA LEU A 501 -28.24 0.96 17.24
C LEU A 501 -29.71 1.23 17.66
N PRO A 502 -30.54 0.23 18.04
CA PRO A 502 -31.93 0.47 18.43
C PRO A 502 -32.12 0.99 19.87
N LYS A 503 -31.12 0.91 20.77
CA LYS A 503 -31.17 1.64 22.06
C LYS A 503 -30.98 3.15 21.85
N PHE A 504 -30.35 3.54 20.75
CA PHE A 504 -30.32 4.92 20.28
C PHE A 504 -31.59 5.21 19.49
N LYS A 505 -32.76 5.25 20.16
CA LYS A 505 -33.87 6.07 19.64
C LYS A 505 -33.25 7.44 19.38
N THR A 506 -33.12 7.81 18.11
CA THR A 506 -32.91 9.19 17.71
C THR A 506 -34.12 9.95 18.24
N GLN A 507 -34.04 10.44 19.47
CA GLN A 507 -34.86 11.54 19.89
C GLN A 507 -34.57 12.62 18.85
N LYS A 508 -35.61 12.93 18.07
CA LYS A 508 -35.64 14.02 17.12
C LYS A 508 -35.57 15.30 17.96
N ASN A 509 -34.39 15.61 18.51
CA ASN A 509 -34.16 16.85 19.21
C ASN A 509 -34.08 17.93 18.14
N SER A 510 -35.25 18.50 17.88
CA SER A 510 -35.42 19.82 17.27
C SER A 510 -34.86 20.86 18.24
N GLY A 511 -33.54 21.02 18.25
CA GLY A 511 -32.81 22.03 19.02
C GLY A 511 -31.32 21.75 18.86
N CYS A 512 -30.61 22.57 18.05
CA CYS A 512 -29.64 23.59 18.50
C CYS A 512 -28.35 22.94 19.10
N CYS A 513 -27.12 23.33 18.78
CA CYS A 513 -26.55 24.60 18.33
C CYS A 513 -25.36 24.36 17.38
N ALA A 514 -25.08 25.37 16.57
CA ALA A 514 -23.76 25.59 15.97
C ALA A 514 -22.75 26.02 17.04
N ALA A 515 -21.49 25.59 16.92
CA ALA A 515 -20.31 26.23 17.52
C ALA A 515 -19.05 25.86 16.73
#